data_AF-A0A7X8FUI0-F1
#
_entry.id   AF-A0A7X8FUI0-F1
#
_cell.length_a   1.000
_cell.length_b   1.000
_cell.length_c   1.000
_cell.angle_alpha   90.00
_cell.angle_beta   90.00
_cell.angle_gamma   90.00
#
_symmetry.space_group_name_H-M   'P 1'
#
loop_
_entity.id
_entity.type
_entity.pdbx_description
1 polymer ?
#
loop_
_entity_poly.entity_id
_entity_poly.type
_entity_poly.pdbx_seq_one_letter_code
_entity_poly.pdbx_strand_id
1 'polypeptide(L)'
;MGAIRENRFLPWDDDVGIAVPAELFFDQMEALVQELTNSGFIAGYRDNTFENCKINVHRDDARFELLGWYARGSWRRRTRYRMPRKFLEERTRINFFGYDFYCPKDFVKYLRHFYGNWKVPKKSGRFFAFYCFDQKKFWNKQIRKVFPFIPRI
;
A
#
# COMPACT_ATOMS: atom_id res chain seq x y z
N MET A 1 2.59 0.57 -8.04
CA MET A 1 2.73 0.91 -9.48
C MET A 1 4.12 1.42 -9.82
N GLY A 2 4.62 2.43 -9.12
CA GLY A 2 5.95 3.00 -9.36
C GLY A 2 7.10 1.99 -9.37
N ALA A 3 7.08 0.99 -8.45
CA ALA A 3 8.07 -0.09 -8.42
C ALA A 3 8.20 -0.86 -9.75
N ILE A 4 7.09 -1.10 -10.45
CA ILE A 4 7.08 -1.84 -11.72
C ILE A 4 7.32 -0.91 -12.91
N ARG A 5 6.72 0.29 -12.90
CA ARG A 5 6.75 1.18 -14.07
C ARG A 5 8.08 1.91 -14.22
N GLU A 6 8.62 2.38 -13.11
CA GLU A 6 9.73 3.36 -13.10
C GLU A 6 10.80 3.00 -12.08
N ASN A 7 10.68 1.85 -11.40
CA ASN A 7 11.55 1.42 -10.29
C ASN A 7 11.80 2.53 -9.27
N ARG A 8 10.75 3.31 -8.96
CA ARG A 8 10.78 4.39 -7.97
C ARG A 8 9.40 4.64 -7.36
N PHE A 9 9.37 5.38 -6.25
CA PHE A 9 8.14 6.03 -5.80
C PHE A 9 7.73 7.12 -6.80
N LEU A 10 6.43 7.24 -7.07
CA LEU A 10 5.94 8.25 -8.00
C LEU A 10 5.93 9.62 -7.30
N PRO A 11 6.47 10.68 -7.92
CA PRO A 11 6.61 11.98 -7.25
C PRO A 11 5.30 12.66 -6.81
N TRP A 12 4.16 12.18 -7.31
CA TRP A 12 2.83 12.73 -7.06
C TRP A 12 1.96 11.81 -6.20
N ASP A 13 2.48 10.67 -5.74
CA ASP A 13 1.80 9.82 -4.75
C ASP A 13 2.15 10.35 -3.34
N ASP A 14 1.14 10.50 -2.48
CA ASP A 14 1.26 10.93 -1.08
C ASP A 14 1.27 9.76 -0.09
N ASP A 15 1.07 8.54 -0.57
CA ASP A 15 0.97 7.34 0.24
C ASP A 15 1.58 6.08 -0.39
N VAL A 16 1.72 5.05 0.46
CA VAL A 16 2.11 3.70 0.08
C VAL A 16 1.03 2.72 0.55
N GLY A 17 0.28 2.18 -0.39
CA GLY A 17 -0.75 1.17 -0.12
C GLY A 17 -0.24 -0.27 -0.16
N ILE A 18 -0.54 -1.05 0.88
CA ILE A 18 -0.24 -2.47 1.01
C ILE A 18 -1.57 -3.23 1.13
N ALA A 19 -1.86 -4.10 0.16
CA ALA A 19 -3.04 -4.95 0.21
C ALA A 19 -2.77 -6.19 1.08
N VAL A 20 -3.65 -6.46 2.05
CA VAL A 20 -3.56 -7.60 2.96
C VAL A 20 -4.87 -8.40 2.95
N PRO A 21 -4.84 -9.74 3.07
CA PRO A 21 -6.05 -10.54 3.27
C PRO A 21 -6.75 -10.12 4.57
N ALA A 22 -8.03 -9.74 4.49
CA ALA A 22 -8.76 -9.26 5.66
C ALA A 22 -8.88 -10.33 6.76
N GLU A 23 -9.00 -11.60 6.37
CA GLU A 23 -9.13 -12.74 7.30
C GLU A 23 -7.88 -12.96 8.15
N LEU A 24 -6.72 -12.53 7.68
CA LEU A 24 -5.47 -12.61 8.43
C LEU A 24 -5.20 -11.31 9.18
N PHE A 25 -5.69 -10.19 8.64
CA PHE A 25 -5.38 -8.85 9.11
C PHE A 25 -6.28 -8.39 10.26
N PHE A 26 -7.58 -8.66 10.19
CA PHE A 26 -8.60 -8.06 11.03
C PHE A 26 -8.34 -8.25 12.54
N ASP A 27 -8.11 -9.49 12.96
CA ASP A 27 -7.89 -9.81 14.38
C ASP A 27 -6.52 -9.35 14.90
N GLN A 28 -5.58 -9.06 13.99
CA GLN A 28 -4.21 -8.62 14.33
C GLN A 28 -4.04 -7.10 14.30
N MET A 29 -5.09 -6.35 13.95
CA MET A 29 -4.99 -4.90 13.72
C MET A 29 -4.42 -4.14 14.93
N GLU A 30 -4.92 -4.42 16.13
CA GLU A 30 -4.47 -3.70 17.32
C GLU A 30 -3.02 -4.01 17.67
N ALA A 31 -2.64 -5.30 17.63
CA ALA A 31 -1.26 -5.73 17.85
C ALA A 31 -0.30 -5.09 16.83
N LEU A 32 -0.71 -5.03 15.56
CA LEU A 32 0.10 -4.43 14.50
C LEU A 32 0.24 -2.91 14.68
N VAL A 33 -0.83 -2.21 15.07
CA VAL A 33 -0.74 -0.77 15.39
C VAL A 33 0.26 -0.57 16.52
N GLN A 34 0.20 -1.37 17.58
CA GLN A 34 1.13 -1.28 18.70
C GLN A 34 2.58 -1.56 18.29
N GLU A 35 2.81 -2.56 17.44
CA GLU A 35 4.15 -2.87 16.93
C GLU A 35 4.70 -1.72 16.06
N LEU A 36 3.86 -1.17 15.19
CA LEU A 36 4.22 -0.03 14.34
C LEU A 36 4.52 1.22 15.18
N THR A 37 3.71 1.52 16.18
CA THR A 37 3.95 2.67 17.06
C THR A 37 5.21 2.50 17.90
N ASN A 38 5.44 1.30 18.45
CA ASN A 38 6.69 0.96 19.14
C ASN A 38 7.91 1.10 18.21
N SER A 39 7.73 0.91 16.90
CA SER A 39 8.77 1.06 15.86
C SER A 39 8.92 2.51 15.34
N GLY A 40 8.25 3.47 15.97
CA GLY A 40 8.35 4.90 15.66
C GLY A 40 7.41 5.40 14.56
N PHE A 41 6.39 4.63 14.19
CA PHE A 41 5.29 5.15 13.39
C PHE A 41 4.27 5.87 14.26
N ILE A 42 3.54 6.82 13.68
CA ILE A 42 2.43 7.51 14.32
C ILE A 42 1.13 6.88 13.81
N ALA A 43 0.30 6.37 14.71
CA ALA A 43 -1.00 5.84 14.37
C ALA A 43 -1.90 6.93 13.79
N GLY A 44 -2.52 6.65 12.64
CA GLY A 44 -3.49 7.53 11.98
C GLY A 44 -4.89 6.93 11.98
N TYR A 45 -5.63 7.19 10.90
CA TYR A 45 -7.00 6.67 10.70
C TYR A 45 -7.07 5.14 10.76
N ARG A 46 -8.14 4.62 11.36
CA ARG A 46 -8.45 3.19 11.39
C ARG A 46 -9.91 2.95 11.03
N ASP A 47 -10.15 1.90 10.26
CA ASP A 47 -11.46 1.32 10.03
C ASP A 47 -11.45 -0.11 10.55
N ASN A 48 -12.27 -0.38 11.56
CA ASN A 48 -12.36 -1.68 12.22
C ASN A 48 -13.59 -2.48 11.76
N THR A 49 -14.10 -2.23 10.55
CA THR A 49 -15.09 -3.09 9.89
C THR A 49 -14.40 -4.15 9.05
N PHE A 50 -14.84 -5.40 9.12
CA PHE A 50 -14.19 -6.50 8.39
C PHE A 50 -14.16 -6.25 6.87
N GLU A 51 -15.22 -5.64 6.32
CA GLU A 51 -15.37 -5.37 4.89
C GLU A 51 -14.49 -4.22 4.37
N ASN A 52 -13.94 -3.40 5.26
CA ASN A 52 -13.08 -2.27 4.91
C ASN A 52 -11.87 -2.11 5.85
N CYS A 53 -11.46 -3.17 6.54
CA CYS A 53 -10.48 -3.03 7.61
C CYS A 53 -9.22 -2.36 7.10
N LYS A 54 -8.82 -1.28 7.76
CA LYS A 54 -7.78 -0.37 7.27
C LYS A 54 -7.02 0.24 8.43
N ILE A 55 -5.70 0.30 8.31
CA ILE A 55 -4.84 1.07 9.20
C ILE A 55 -4.05 2.06 8.35
N ASN A 56 -4.08 3.33 8.75
CA ASN A 56 -3.14 4.33 8.32
C ASN A 56 -2.10 4.55 9.43
N VAL A 57 -0.83 4.54 9.04
CA VAL A 57 0.26 4.99 9.90
C VAL A 57 1.13 5.99 9.15
N HIS A 58 1.79 6.85 9.91
CA HIS A 58 2.62 7.91 9.38
C HIS A 58 4.04 7.75 9.89
N ARG A 59 5.03 8.05 9.05
CA ARG A 59 6.42 8.19 9.47
C ARG A 59 7.11 9.20 8.57
N ASP A 60 7.81 10.15 9.19
CA ASP A 60 8.30 11.33 8.50
C ASP A 60 7.15 11.98 7.69
N ASP A 61 7.38 12.24 6.40
CA ASP A 61 6.39 12.84 5.50
C ASP A 61 5.49 11.79 4.79
N ALA A 62 5.69 10.48 5.03
CA ALA A 62 5.00 9.41 4.30
C ALA A 62 3.80 8.83 5.06
N ARG A 63 2.68 8.61 4.35
CA ARG A 63 1.52 7.84 4.82
C ARG A 63 1.59 6.40 4.29
N PHE A 64 1.41 5.42 5.17
CA PHE A 64 1.31 4.02 4.82
C PHE A 64 -0.10 3.52 5.10
N GLU A 65 -0.67 2.80 4.14
CA GLU A 65 -2.02 2.26 4.25
C GLU A 65 -2.00 0.73 4.15
N LEU A 66 -2.41 0.06 5.23
CA LEU A 66 -2.70 -1.36 5.21
C LEU A 66 -4.18 -1.53 4.88
N LEU A 67 -4.47 -2.17 3.76
CA LEU A 67 -5.81 -2.25 3.18
C LEU A 67 -6.29 -3.70 3.18
N GLY A 68 -7.27 -4.01 4.01
CA GLY A 68 -7.88 -5.33 4.12
C GLY A 68 -8.78 -5.68 2.93
N TRP A 69 -8.58 -6.85 2.34
CA TRP A 69 -9.39 -7.38 1.25
C TRP A 69 -9.94 -8.76 1.61
N TYR A 70 -11.25 -8.85 1.84
CA TYR A 70 -11.89 -10.10 2.19
C TYR A 70 -12.25 -10.95 0.96
N ALA A 71 -12.20 -12.26 1.12
CA ALA A 71 -12.55 -13.23 0.10
C ALA A 71 -14.06 -13.44 0.02
N ARG A 72 -14.60 -13.45 -1.19
CA ARG A 72 -15.99 -13.87 -1.47
C ARG A 72 -16.08 -14.49 -2.86
N GLY A 73 -16.15 -15.82 -2.89
CA GLY A 73 -16.04 -16.60 -4.12
C GLY A 73 -14.68 -16.38 -4.79
N SER A 74 -14.68 -16.16 -6.10
CA SER A 74 -13.46 -15.92 -6.90
C SER A 74 -12.87 -14.50 -6.75
N TRP A 75 -13.35 -13.70 -5.78
CA TRP A 75 -13.02 -12.29 -5.66
C TRP A 75 -12.45 -11.95 -4.28
N ARG A 76 -11.51 -11.00 -4.27
CA ARG A 76 -11.13 -10.19 -3.11
C ARG A 76 -11.88 -8.87 -3.19
N ARG A 77 -12.51 -8.44 -2.10
CA ARG A 77 -13.42 -7.29 -2.04
C ARG A 77 -12.99 -6.32 -0.95
N ARG A 78 -13.24 -5.04 -1.19
CA ARG A 78 -13.04 -3.96 -0.22
C ARG A 78 -13.88 -2.77 -0.64
N THR A 79 -14.78 -2.28 0.21
CA THR A 79 -15.75 -1.22 -0.15
C THR A 79 -16.48 -1.54 -1.46
N ARG A 80 -16.43 -0.64 -2.45
CA ARG A 80 -16.94 -0.80 -3.82
C ARG A 80 -15.99 -1.52 -4.78
N TYR A 81 -14.76 -1.83 -4.36
CA TYR A 81 -13.76 -2.45 -5.21
C TYR A 81 -13.80 -3.98 -5.12
N ARG A 82 -13.50 -4.63 -6.24
CA ARG A 82 -13.28 -6.08 -6.32
C ARG A 82 -12.12 -6.38 -7.25
N MET A 83 -11.33 -7.39 -6.91
CA MET A 83 -10.30 -7.95 -7.77
C MET A 83 -10.34 -9.47 -7.80
N PRO A 84 -9.97 -10.11 -8.91
CA PRO A 84 -9.79 -11.55 -8.96
C PRO A 84 -8.86 -12.01 -7.85
N ARG A 85 -9.26 -13.06 -7.13
CA ARG A 85 -8.54 -13.58 -5.96
C ARG A 85 -7.07 -13.90 -6.24
N LYS A 86 -6.79 -14.42 -7.44
CA LYS A 86 -5.42 -14.69 -7.93
C LYS A 86 -4.46 -13.51 -7.84
N PHE A 87 -4.94 -12.26 -7.93
CA PHE A 87 -4.04 -11.10 -7.87
C PHE A 87 -3.43 -10.87 -6.48
N LEU A 88 -4.09 -11.31 -5.41
CA LEU A 88 -3.53 -11.23 -4.06
C LEU A 88 -2.86 -12.54 -3.63
N GLU A 89 -3.32 -13.67 -4.17
CA GLU A 89 -2.88 -15.00 -3.73
C GLU A 89 -1.71 -15.55 -4.53
N GLU A 90 -1.71 -15.37 -5.85
CA GLU A 90 -0.58 -15.72 -6.69
C GLU A 90 0.41 -14.56 -6.70
N ARG A 91 1.54 -14.75 -6.02
CA ARG A 91 2.54 -13.70 -5.83
C ARG A 91 3.85 -14.05 -6.51
N THR A 92 4.55 -13.03 -6.97
CA THR A 92 5.97 -13.10 -7.32
C THR A 92 6.72 -12.09 -6.46
N ARG A 93 8.05 -12.23 -6.40
CA ARG A 93 8.90 -11.22 -5.77
C ARG A 93 9.39 -10.23 -6.81
N ILE A 94 9.51 -8.97 -6.39
CA ILE A 94 10.24 -7.93 -7.11
C ILE A 94 11.27 -7.35 -6.15
N ASN A 95 12.45 -7.04 -6.67
CA ASN A 95 13.41 -6.24 -5.92
C ASN A 95 13.07 -4.76 -6.09
N PHE A 96 12.86 -4.06 -4.99
CA PHE A 96 12.62 -2.63 -4.97
C PHE A 96 13.54 -1.98 -3.94
N PHE A 97 14.50 -1.21 -4.43
CA PHE A 97 15.57 -0.58 -3.63
C PHE A 97 16.36 -1.56 -2.74
N GLY A 98 16.61 -2.80 -3.21
CA GLY A 98 17.40 -3.79 -2.49
C GLY A 98 16.59 -4.69 -1.55
N TYR A 99 15.28 -4.49 -1.45
CA TYR A 99 14.38 -5.33 -0.66
C TYR A 99 13.43 -6.10 -1.57
N ASP A 100 13.16 -7.35 -1.19
CA ASP A 100 12.22 -8.20 -1.92
C ASP A 100 10.79 -7.98 -1.40
N PHE A 101 9.90 -7.55 -2.30
CA PHE A 101 8.48 -7.39 -2.01
C PHE A 101 7.66 -8.41 -2.78
N TYR A 102 6.62 -8.94 -2.12
CA TYR A 102 5.58 -9.65 -2.83
C TYR A 102 4.73 -8.66 -3.64
N CYS A 103 4.51 -8.98 -4.91
CA CYS A 103 3.52 -8.34 -5.75
C CYS A 103 2.67 -9.41 -6.47
N PRO A 104 1.55 -9.02 -7.10
CA PRO A 104 0.78 -9.95 -7.94
C PRO A 104 1.69 -10.61 -8.99
N LYS A 105 1.59 -11.93 -9.16
CA LYS A 105 2.37 -12.69 -10.16
C LYS A 105 2.17 -12.14 -11.57
N ASP A 106 0.92 -11.85 -11.92
CA ASP A 106 0.56 -11.16 -13.17
C ASP A 106 0.29 -9.68 -12.91
N PHE A 107 1.34 -8.96 -12.53
CA PHE A 107 1.25 -7.54 -12.19
C PHE A 107 0.80 -6.68 -13.39
N VAL A 108 1.03 -7.10 -14.63
CA VAL A 108 0.56 -6.38 -15.82
C VAL A 108 -0.96 -6.43 -15.92
N LYS A 109 -1.58 -7.62 -15.77
CA LYS A 109 -3.06 -7.72 -15.74
C LYS A 109 -3.65 -7.06 -14.52
N TYR A 110 -3.01 -7.17 -13.35
CA TYR A 110 -3.44 -6.48 -12.14
C TYR A 110 -3.49 -4.95 -12.35
N LEU A 111 -2.39 -4.35 -12.82
CA LEU A 111 -2.31 -2.91 -13.03
C LEU A 111 -3.29 -2.43 -14.12
N ARG A 112 -3.52 -3.25 -15.15
CA ARG A 112 -4.53 -2.96 -16.18
C ARG A 112 -5.96 -3.02 -15.63
N HIS A 113 -6.27 -4.01 -14.79
CA HIS A 113 -7.56 -4.16 -14.14
C HIS A 113 -7.92 -2.94 -13.26
N PHE A 114 -6.96 -2.46 -12.48
CA PHE A 114 -7.19 -1.36 -11.53
C PHE A 114 -7.06 0.04 -12.14
N TYR A 115 -6.10 0.24 -13.04
CA TYR A 115 -5.71 1.58 -13.50
C TYR A 115 -5.89 1.79 -15.01
N GLY A 116 -6.32 0.76 -15.76
CA GLY A 116 -6.49 0.82 -17.20
C GLY A 116 -5.14 0.99 -17.91
N ASN A 117 -4.97 2.09 -18.65
CA ASN A 117 -3.71 2.43 -19.29
C ASN A 117 -2.67 2.97 -18.29
N TRP A 118 -2.21 2.10 -17.40
CA TRP A 118 -1.32 2.42 -16.28
C TRP A 118 0.11 2.80 -16.70
N LYS A 119 0.50 2.47 -17.93
CA LYS A 119 1.82 2.82 -18.48
C LYS A 119 1.94 4.30 -18.82
N VAL A 120 0.83 4.97 -19.11
CA VAL A 120 0.80 6.42 -19.33
C VAL A 120 0.71 7.11 -17.97
N PRO A 121 1.66 7.99 -17.61
CA PRO A 121 1.57 8.76 -16.38
C PRO A 121 0.31 9.64 -16.40
N LYS A 122 -0.69 9.26 -15.62
CA LYS A 122 -1.82 10.14 -15.33
C LYS A 122 -1.43 10.98 -14.11
N LYS A 123 -1.13 12.25 -14.34
CA LYS A 123 -0.91 13.25 -13.27
C LYS A 123 -2.23 13.71 -12.62
N SER A 124 -3.35 13.08 -12.98
CA SER A 124 -4.65 13.38 -12.40
C SER A 124 -4.67 12.95 -10.93
N GLY A 125 -4.77 13.94 -10.05
CA GLY A 125 -5.10 13.74 -8.64
C GLY A 125 -6.49 13.11 -8.48
N ARG A 126 -6.60 12.31 -7.41
CA ARG A 126 -7.75 11.52 -6.92
C ARG A 126 -7.76 10.03 -7.32
N PHE A 127 -7.46 9.19 -6.33
CA PHE A 127 -8.57 8.63 -5.57
C PHE A 127 -8.68 9.39 -4.23
N PHE A 128 -9.77 10.14 -4.06
CA PHE A 128 -10.08 11.14 -3.00
C PHE A 128 -9.21 12.42 -2.98
N ALA A 129 -9.86 13.58 -2.79
CA ALA A 129 -9.26 14.92 -2.55
C ALA A 129 -9.88 15.50 -1.27
N PHE A 130 -9.36 16.49 -0.56
CA PHE A 130 -8.50 17.66 -0.86
C PHE A 130 -7.50 17.88 0.28
N TYR A 131 -6.28 18.36 0.00
CA TYR A 131 -5.71 19.66 0.45
C TYR A 131 -4.21 19.73 0.09
N CYS A 132 -3.78 20.92 -0.33
CA CYS A 132 -2.39 21.26 -0.67
C CYS A 132 -1.49 21.28 0.57
N PHE A 133 -0.29 20.72 0.47
CA PHE A 133 0.90 21.25 1.14
C PHE A 133 2.12 21.17 0.20
N ASP A 134 3.02 22.12 0.43
CA ASP A 134 4.11 22.64 -0.39
C ASP A 134 5.03 21.61 -1.08
N GLN A 135 5.22 21.80 -2.39
CA GLN A 135 5.90 20.90 -3.35
C GLN A 135 7.45 20.92 -3.28
N LYS A 136 8.10 21.28 -2.16
CA LYS A 136 9.57 21.48 -2.18
C LYS A 136 10.43 20.83 -1.09
N LYS A 137 9.94 19.88 -0.29
CA LYS A 137 10.80 19.12 0.66
C LYS A 137 10.56 17.61 0.81
N PHE A 138 9.75 16.97 -0.04
CA PHE A 138 9.10 15.68 0.29
C PHE A 138 9.93 14.38 0.08
N TRP A 139 11.18 14.41 -0.40
CA TRP A 139 11.87 13.15 -0.77
C TRP A 139 13.40 13.13 -0.60
N ASN A 140 13.93 13.20 0.61
CA ASN A 140 15.38 13.33 0.76
C ASN A 140 16.20 12.02 0.91
N LYS A 141 15.67 10.84 0.53
CA LYS A 141 16.44 9.68 -0.04
C LYS A 141 15.55 8.43 -0.33
N GLN A 142 14.51 8.52 -1.17
CA GLN A 142 13.65 7.39 -1.62
C GLN A 142 12.96 6.56 -0.49
N ILE A 143 12.30 7.20 0.49
CA ILE A 143 11.81 6.63 1.78
C ILE A 143 12.96 6.10 2.68
N ARG A 144 14.13 6.74 2.50
CA ARG A 144 15.47 6.44 3.03
C ARG A 144 16.01 5.05 2.67
N LYS A 145 15.53 4.52 1.52
CA LYS A 145 15.71 3.18 0.91
C LYS A 145 14.87 2.07 1.56
N VAL A 146 13.58 2.37 1.65
CA VAL A 146 12.44 1.51 1.96
C VAL A 146 12.08 1.35 3.44
N PHE A 147 12.88 0.81 4.38
CA PHE A 147 12.60 0.95 5.84
C PHE A 147 13.80 0.45 6.71
N PRO A 148 14.58 1.30 7.41
CA PRO A 148 15.84 0.89 8.07
C PRO A 148 15.74 0.25 9.48
N PHE A 149 14.55 0.01 10.05
CA PHE A 149 14.34 -0.62 11.38
C PHE A 149 13.04 -1.45 11.42
N ILE A 150 13.17 -2.78 11.32
CA ILE A 150 12.38 -3.79 12.08
C ILE A 150 13.32 -4.16 13.25
N PRO A 151 12.85 -4.42 14.49
CA PRO A 151 13.76 -4.78 15.58
C PRO A 151 14.73 -5.89 15.13
N ARG A 152 16.04 -5.66 15.27
CA ARG A 152 16.99 -6.78 15.21
C ARG A 152 16.68 -7.65 16.43
N ILE A 153 16.45 -8.93 16.20
CA ILE A 153 16.63 -9.94 17.26
C ILE A 153 18.02 -9.74 17.86
#